data_AF-A0AAV7KC80-F1
#
_entry.id   AF-A0AAV7KC80-F1
#
_cell.length_a   1.000
_cell.length_b   1.000
_cell.length_c   1.000
_cell.angle_alpha   90.00
_cell.angle_beta   90.00
_cell.angle_gamma   90.00
#
_symmetry.space_group_name_H-M   'P 1'
#
loop_
_entity.id
_entity.type
_entity.pdbx_description
1 polymer ?
#
loop_
_entity_poly.entity_id
_entity_poly.type
_entity_poly.pdbx_seq_one_letter_code
_entity_poly.pdbx_strand_id
1 'polypeptide(L)'
;MRRIESLKRRFGTKMMITNGSIKDRIFGIINLSSNRRHMCINADAFIDKLLDSMKDRLFATNAAGSVRTHDAYKNRIDEISVLLLDYWPQDICFDYGIEEVRSLCNWFSLARNSTVSASQDYVGNQGRRVPDDLYPLLRCCSCIPISSAECELGFSQMNLISTSTRNRLLSDRVSHLMIIKLHGPPIDSWNPDKYAKSWLREHHTADDQRVENTRGTKLT
;
A
#
# COMPACT_ATOMS: atom_id res chain seq x y z
N MET A 1 2.10 -12.16 2.78
CA MET A 1 1.51 -13.20 3.66
C MET A 1 2.49 -14.27 4.14
N ARG A 2 3.43 -14.77 3.32
CA ARG A 2 4.46 -15.77 3.73
C ARG A 2 5.23 -15.43 5.03
N ARG A 3 5.47 -14.13 5.30
CA ARG A 3 6.15 -13.67 6.53
C ARG A 3 5.31 -13.92 7.79
N ILE A 4 3.98 -13.77 7.72
CA ILE A 4 3.07 -14.07 8.84
C ILE A 4 2.91 -15.58 8.99
N GLU A 5 2.80 -16.32 7.89
CA GLU A 5 2.78 -17.78 7.89
C GLU A 5 4.05 -18.39 8.49
N SER A 6 5.20 -17.74 8.28
CA SER A 6 6.47 -18.16 8.87
C SER A 6 6.47 -18.13 10.40
N LEU A 7 5.55 -17.38 11.04
CA LEU A 7 5.41 -17.32 12.50
C LEU A 7 4.97 -18.66 13.11
N LYS A 8 4.38 -19.57 12.32
CA LYS A 8 4.10 -20.95 12.74
C LYS A 8 5.38 -21.77 12.98
N ARG A 9 6.43 -21.47 12.22
CA ARG A 9 7.71 -22.20 12.26
C ARG A 9 8.79 -21.46 13.05
N ARG A 10 8.77 -20.13 13.00
CA ARG A 10 9.74 -19.26 13.65
C ARG A 10 9.03 -18.36 14.65
N PHE A 11 9.10 -18.74 15.92
CA PHE A 11 8.57 -17.92 16.99
C PHE A 11 9.30 -16.58 17.06
N GLY A 12 8.54 -15.48 17.12
CA GLY A 12 9.09 -14.17 17.39
C GLY A 12 9.59 -14.03 18.82
N THR A 13 10.45 -13.04 19.09
CA THR A 13 11.07 -12.79 20.40
C THR A 13 10.05 -12.73 21.53
N LYS A 14 8.88 -12.12 21.29
CA LYS A 14 7.81 -12.03 22.29
C LYS A 14 7.15 -13.38 22.58
N MET A 15 6.95 -14.23 21.58
CA MET A 15 6.41 -15.59 21.78
C MET A 15 7.38 -16.46 22.58
N MET A 16 8.70 -16.30 22.38
CA MET A 16 9.69 -17.00 23.21
C MET A 16 9.61 -16.58 24.68
N ILE A 17 9.49 -15.28 24.96
CA ILE A 17 9.33 -14.76 26.33
C ILE A 17 8.04 -15.29 26.97
N THR A 18 6.94 -15.29 26.23
CA THR A 18 5.65 -15.81 26.72
C THR A 18 5.75 -17.31 27.03
N ASN A 19 6.39 -18.10 26.17
CA ASN A 19 6.59 -19.53 26.42
C ASN A 19 7.47 -19.81 27.66
N GLY A 20 8.49 -18.98 27.89
CA GLY A 20 9.27 -19.02 29.14
C GLY A 20 8.41 -18.72 30.36
N SER A 21 7.64 -17.63 30.29
CA SER A 21 6.74 -17.19 31.36
C SER A 21 5.66 -18.23 31.71
N ILE A 22 5.15 -18.96 30.71
CA ILE A 22 4.19 -20.06 30.91
C ILE A 22 4.83 -21.24 31.67
N LYS A 23 6.09 -21.58 31.34
CA LYS A 23 6.84 -22.63 32.05
C LYS A 23 7.12 -22.23 33.49
N ASP A 24 7.53 -20.99 33.71
CA ASP A 24 7.87 -20.45 35.01
C ASP A 24 6.63 -20.10 35.86
N ARG A 25 5.43 -20.16 35.26
CA ARG A 25 4.15 -19.73 35.84
C ARG A 25 4.17 -18.30 36.39
N ILE A 26 5.06 -17.46 35.86
CA ILE A 26 5.23 -16.07 36.26
C ILE A 26 5.36 -15.24 35.00
N PHE A 27 4.55 -14.20 34.87
CA PHE A 27 4.69 -13.19 33.83
C PHE A 27 5.03 -11.85 34.49
N GLY A 28 6.32 -11.47 34.43
CA GLY A 28 6.84 -10.30 35.15
C GLY A 28 6.76 -10.50 36.66
N ILE A 29 5.80 -9.86 37.32
CA ILE A 29 5.56 -9.93 38.78
C ILE A 29 4.30 -10.77 39.09
N ILE A 30 3.54 -11.16 38.06
CA ILE A 30 2.22 -11.78 38.24
C ILE A 30 2.36 -13.31 38.16
N ASN A 31 1.85 -14.00 39.17
CA ASN A 31 1.71 -15.46 39.15
C ASN A 31 0.55 -15.89 38.27
N LEU A 32 0.82 -16.76 37.31
CA LEU A 32 -0.17 -17.32 36.39
C LEU A 32 -0.84 -18.53 37.04
N SER A 33 -2.18 -18.48 37.14
CA SER A 33 -3.01 -19.61 37.56
C SER A 33 -3.80 -20.16 36.36
N SER A 34 -3.95 -21.49 36.30
CA SER A 34 -4.73 -22.12 35.24
C SER A 34 -6.22 -21.97 35.54
N ASN A 35 -6.97 -21.34 34.63
CA ASN A 35 -8.40 -21.15 34.76
C ASN A 35 -9.14 -21.87 33.63
N ARG A 36 -9.96 -22.86 33.97
CA ARG A 36 -10.71 -23.67 32.98
C ARG A 36 -11.75 -22.88 32.18
N ARG A 37 -12.16 -21.69 32.62
CA ARG A 37 -13.08 -20.81 31.88
C ARG A 37 -12.38 -20.05 30.75
N HIS A 38 -11.06 -19.94 30.78
CA HIS A 38 -10.27 -19.27 29.75
C HIS A 38 -9.51 -20.32 28.95
N MET A 39 -10.06 -20.71 27.80
CA MET A 39 -9.37 -21.60 26.88
C MET A 39 -8.23 -20.85 26.17
N CYS A 40 -7.06 -21.47 26.11
CA CYS A 40 -5.95 -20.94 25.32
C CYS A 40 -6.32 -20.97 23.84
N ILE A 41 -6.12 -19.84 23.16
CA ILE A 41 -6.29 -19.76 21.71
C ILE A 41 -5.18 -20.60 21.08
N ASN A 42 -5.53 -21.52 20.18
CA ASN A 42 -4.55 -22.26 19.39
C ASN A 42 -3.84 -21.28 18.44
N ALA A 43 -2.53 -21.14 18.62
CA ALA A 43 -1.73 -20.16 17.88
C ALA A 43 -1.73 -20.42 16.37
N ASP A 44 -1.63 -21.68 15.94
CA ASP A 44 -1.63 -22.02 14.52
C ASP A 44 -3.00 -21.74 13.89
N ALA A 45 -4.08 -22.14 14.57
CA ALA A 45 -5.44 -21.88 14.12
C ALA A 45 -5.76 -20.37 14.10
N PHE A 46 -5.18 -19.60 15.01
CA PHE A 46 -5.28 -18.13 15.00
C PHE A 46 -4.54 -17.53 13.81
N ILE A 47 -3.31 -17.99 13.53
CA ILE A 47 -2.53 -17.52 12.37
C ILE A 47 -3.25 -17.85 11.07
N ASP A 48 -3.85 -19.04 10.94
CA ASP A 48 -4.66 -19.41 9.77
C ASP A 48 -5.86 -18.48 9.60
N LYS A 49 -6.65 -18.31 10.66
CA LYS A 49 -7.82 -17.40 10.63
C LYS A 49 -7.43 -15.95 10.37
N LEU A 50 -6.26 -15.51 10.85
CA LEU A 50 -5.73 -14.19 10.56
C LEU A 50 -5.35 -14.06 9.09
N LEU A 51 -4.65 -15.05 8.53
CA LEU A 51 -4.29 -15.07 7.11
C LEU A 51 -5.53 -15.06 6.22
N ASP A 52 -6.54 -15.86 6.56
CA ASP A 52 -7.81 -15.89 5.82
C ASP A 52 -8.57 -14.58 5.95
N SER A 53 -8.67 -14.01 7.16
CA SER A 53 -9.30 -12.70 7.34
C SER A 53 -8.55 -11.58 6.62
N MET A 54 -7.21 -11.62 6.56
CA MET A 54 -6.42 -10.67 5.80
C MET A 54 -6.65 -10.83 4.30
N LYS A 55 -6.72 -12.07 3.77
CA LYS A 55 -7.10 -12.34 2.37
C LYS A 55 -8.47 -11.76 2.03
N ASP A 56 -9.44 -12.01 2.90
CA ASP A 56 -10.82 -11.54 2.70
C ASP A 56 -10.88 -10.01 2.71
N ARG A 57 -10.30 -9.38 3.74
CA ARG A 57 -10.38 -7.92 3.93
C ARG A 57 -9.60 -7.13 2.89
N LEU A 58 -8.53 -7.70 2.37
CA LEU A 58 -7.66 -7.04 1.41
C LEU A 58 -8.43 -6.48 0.22
N PHE A 59 -9.47 -7.18 -0.26
CA PHE A 59 -10.23 -6.74 -1.43
C PHE A 59 -11.75 -6.86 -1.30
N ALA A 60 -12.33 -7.30 -0.17
CA ALA A 60 -13.79 -7.35 0.02
C ALA A 60 -14.46 -5.97 0.22
N THR A 61 -13.71 -4.88 0.45
CA THR A 61 -14.30 -3.58 0.81
C THR A 61 -13.98 -2.48 -0.20
N ASN A 62 -14.93 -2.19 -1.07
CA ASN A 62 -15.02 -0.89 -1.74
C ASN A 62 -15.93 0.02 -0.89
N ALA A 63 -15.63 1.32 -0.83
CA ALA A 63 -16.42 2.33 -0.13
C ALA A 63 -17.89 2.47 -0.62
N ALA A 64 -18.28 1.75 -1.68
CA ALA A 64 -19.57 1.86 -2.36
C ALA A 64 -20.55 0.70 -2.08
N GLY A 65 -20.29 -0.20 -1.12
CA GLY A 65 -21.28 -1.20 -0.68
C GLY A 65 -21.63 -2.31 -1.68
N SER A 66 -20.95 -2.38 -2.83
CA SER A 66 -21.07 -3.52 -3.74
C SER A 66 -20.10 -4.62 -3.32
N VAL A 67 -20.65 -5.72 -2.81
CA VAL A 67 -19.92 -6.97 -2.57
C VAL A 67 -19.60 -7.56 -3.95
N ARG A 68 -18.36 -7.44 -4.44
CA ARG A 68 -17.93 -8.38 -5.48
C ARG A 68 -17.72 -9.73 -4.79
N THR A 69 -18.14 -10.80 -5.46
CA THR A 69 -17.96 -12.16 -4.95
C THR A 69 -16.47 -12.42 -4.70
N HIS A 70 -16.16 -13.06 -3.57
CA HIS A 70 -14.80 -13.47 -3.18
C HIS A 70 -14.04 -14.18 -4.33
N ASP A 71 -14.75 -14.85 -5.22
CA ASP A 71 -14.19 -15.56 -6.38
C ASP A 71 -13.62 -14.61 -7.45
N ALA A 72 -14.24 -13.45 -7.67
CA ALA A 72 -13.70 -12.45 -8.61
C ALA A 72 -12.36 -11.87 -8.14
N TYR A 73 -12.09 -11.89 -6.82
CA TYR A 73 -10.84 -11.41 -6.24
C TYR A 73 -9.74 -12.45 -6.23
N LYS A 74 -10.07 -13.72 -5.94
CA LYS A 74 -9.13 -14.84 -6.09
C LYS A 74 -8.54 -14.85 -7.50
N ASN A 75 -9.39 -14.72 -8.52
CA ASN A 75 -8.96 -14.67 -9.91
C ASN A 75 -7.92 -13.56 -10.18
N ARG A 76 -8.02 -12.38 -9.53
CA ARG A 76 -7.06 -11.28 -9.70
C ARG A 76 -5.74 -11.52 -8.97
N ILE A 77 -5.78 -12.12 -7.79
CA ILE A 77 -4.57 -12.50 -7.06
C ILE A 77 -3.83 -13.59 -7.83
N ASP A 78 -4.57 -14.55 -8.38
CA ASP A 78 -4.03 -15.62 -9.21
C ASP A 78 -3.40 -15.03 -10.48
N GLU A 79 -4.05 -14.05 -11.13
CA GLU A 79 -3.47 -13.31 -12.26
C GLU A 79 -2.17 -12.59 -11.88
N ILE A 80 -2.10 -11.91 -10.73
CA ILE A 80 -0.85 -11.23 -10.28
C ILE A 80 0.24 -12.24 -9.93
N SER A 81 -0.13 -13.42 -9.44
CA SER A 81 0.82 -14.45 -9.02
C SER A 81 1.70 -14.95 -10.17
N VAL A 82 1.22 -14.88 -11.42
CA VAL A 82 2.01 -15.27 -12.60
C VAL A 82 3.22 -14.36 -12.83
N LEU A 83 3.26 -13.16 -12.24
CA LEU A 83 4.39 -12.25 -12.34
C LEU A 83 5.45 -12.51 -11.26
N LEU A 84 5.12 -13.30 -10.24
CA LEU A 84 5.96 -13.53 -9.08
C LEU A 84 6.64 -14.89 -9.19
N LEU A 85 7.98 -14.89 -9.37
CA LEU A 85 8.80 -16.09 -9.52
C LEU A 85 8.57 -17.12 -8.39
N ASP A 86 8.30 -16.62 -7.19
CA ASP A 86 7.96 -17.39 -5.99
C ASP A 86 6.73 -18.32 -6.14
N TYR A 87 5.87 -18.07 -7.12
CA TYR A 87 4.62 -18.79 -7.36
C TYR A 87 4.65 -19.64 -8.63
N TRP A 88 5.77 -19.62 -9.36
CA TRP A 88 5.88 -20.38 -10.60
C TRP A 88 5.99 -21.89 -10.31
N PRO A 89 5.30 -22.74 -11.09
CA PRO A 89 5.49 -24.18 -11.03
C PRO A 89 6.90 -24.56 -11.52
N GLN A 90 7.35 -25.78 -11.19
CA GLN A 90 8.70 -26.25 -11.57
C GLN A 90 8.85 -26.44 -13.08
N ASP A 91 7.79 -26.89 -13.75
CA ASP A 91 7.71 -26.99 -15.21
C ASP A 91 6.79 -25.89 -15.75
N ILE A 92 7.38 -24.90 -16.42
CA ILE A 92 6.68 -23.79 -17.07
C ILE A 92 6.85 -23.87 -18.58
N CYS A 93 5.76 -23.64 -19.30
CA CYS A 93 5.80 -23.39 -20.75
C CYS A 93 6.19 -21.93 -21.01
N PHE A 94 6.74 -21.65 -22.19
CA PHE A 94 7.03 -20.29 -22.64
C PHE A 94 5.79 -19.37 -22.62
N ASP A 95 4.60 -19.95 -22.80
CA ASP A 95 3.33 -19.23 -22.82
C ASP A 95 2.64 -19.12 -21.45
N TYR A 96 3.35 -19.43 -20.36
CA TYR A 96 2.82 -19.35 -19.01
C TYR A 96 2.39 -17.92 -18.64
N GLY A 97 1.14 -17.75 -18.21
CA GLY A 97 0.63 -16.49 -17.67
C GLY A 97 0.23 -15.45 -18.72
N ILE A 98 0.22 -15.77 -20.03
CA ILE A 98 -0.05 -14.77 -21.08
C ILE A 98 -1.45 -14.17 -20.98
N GLU A 99 -2.48 -14.98 -20.74
CA GLU A 99 -3.86 -14.48 -20.64
C GLU A 99 -4.06 -13.63 -19.40
N GLU A 100 -3.42 -14.01 -18.31
CA GLU A 100 -3.39 -13.29 -17.05
C GLU A 100 -2.69 -11.93 -17.24
N VAL A 101 -1.53 -11.90 -17.90
CA VAL A 101 -0.83 -10.65 -18.26
C VAL A 101 -1.69 -9.77 -19.16
N ARG A 102 -2.42 -10.35 -20.13
CA ARG A 102 -3.37 -9.60 -20.98
C ARG A 102 -4.51 -9.00 -20.17
N SER A 103 -5.07 -9.76 -19.23
CA SER A 103 -6.12 -9.31 -18.31
C SER A 103 -5.63 -8.16 -17.43
N LEU A 104 -4.41 -8.27 -16.88
CA LEU A 104 -3.80 -7.22 -16.07
C LEU A 104 -3.46 -5.97 -16.88
N CYS A 105 -2.97 -6.11 -18.12
CA CYS A 105 -2.74 -4.97 -19.00
C CYS A 105 -4.03 -4.21 -19.28
N ASN A 106 -5.15 -4.92 -19.49
CA ASN A 106 -6.46 -4.28 -19.65
C ASN A 106 -6.89 -3.57 -18.36
N TRP A 107 -6.64 -4.19 -17.19
CA TRP A 107 -7.01 -3.61 -15.91
C TRP A 107 -6.24 -2.32 -15.59
N PHE A 108 -4.94 -2.30 -15.85
CA PHE A 108 -4.08 -1.12 -15.64
C PHE A 108 -4.02 -0.17 -16.82
N SER A 109 -4.73 -0.46 -17.92
CA SER A 109 -4.69 0.34 -19.16
C SER A 109 -3.27 0.50 -19.73
N LEU A 110 -2.51 -0.60 -19.79
CA LEU A 110 -1.13 -0.65 -20.29
C LEU A 110 -1.06 -1.20 -21.74
N ALA A 111 0.07 -0.95 -22.41
CA ALA A 111 0.31 -1.43 -23.77
C ALA A 111 0.45 -2.96 -23.81
N ARG A 112 -0.56 -3.66 -24.35
CA ARG A 112 -0.67 -5.12 -24.32
C ARG A 112 0.47 -5.84 -25.06
N ASN A 113 0.78 -5.41 -26.28
CA ASN A 113 1.65 -6.18 -27.18
C ASN A 113 3.11 -6.18 -26.70
N SER A 114 3.63 -5.03 -26.28
CA SER A 114 4.99 -4.93 -25.73
C SER A 114 5.11 -5.66 -24.40
N THR A 115 4.14 -5.49 -23.50
CA THR A 115 4.16 -6.11 -22.17
C THR A 115 4.07 -7.63 -22.24
N VAL A 116 3.26 -8.20 -23.14
CA VAL A 116 3.14 -9.65 -23.32
C VAL A 116 4.44 -10.25 -23.88
N SER A 117 5.04 -9.62 -24.89
CA SER A 117 6.35 -10.05 -25.42
C SER A 117 7.42 -10.01 -24.31
N ALA A 118 7.44 -8.94 -23.52
CA ALA A 118 8.33 -8.81 -22.38
C ALA A 118 8.07 -9.87 -21.29
N SER A 119 6.82 -10.26 -21.06
CA SER A 119 6.52 -11.36 -20.12
C SER A 119 7.03 -12.72 -20.62
N GLN A 120 6.92 -12.98 -21.91
CA GLN A 120 7.45 -14.20 -22.52
C GLN A 120 8.98 -14.24 -22.44
N ASP A 121 9.66 -13.12 -22.70
CA ASP A 121 11.11 -12.99 -22.49
C ASP A 121 11.50 -13.20 -21.02
N TYR A 122 10.71 -12.68 -20.08
CA TYR A 122 10.91 -12.87 -18.65
C TYR A 122 10.79 -14.34 -18.23
N VAL A 123 9.78 -15.06 -18.74
CA VAL A 123 9.57 -16.50 -18.54
C VAL A 123 10.69 -17.31 -19.17
N GLY A 124 11.07 -17.01 -20.41
CA GLY A 124 12.17 -17.67 -21.12
C GLY A 124 13.52 -17.54 -20.40
N ASN A 125 13.75 -16.42 -19.71
CA ASN A 125 14.93 -16.19 -18.88
C ASN A 125 14.81 -16.75 -17.45
N GLN A 126 13.78 -17.55 -17.14
CA GLN A 126 13.50 -18.10 -15.80
C GLN A 126 13.44 -17.03 -14.71
N GLY A 127 12.92 -15.84 -15.03
CA GLY A 127 12.82 -14.73 -14.09
C GLY A 127 14.14 -14.07 -13.69
N ARG A 128 15.27 -14.41 -14.34
CA ARG A 128 16.59 -13.85 -14.00
C ARG A 128 16.75 -12.37 -14.36
N ARG A 129 16.04 -11.91 -15.40
CA ARG A 129 16.11 -10.54 -15.89
C ARG A 129 14.73 -10.05 -16.25
N VAL A 130 14.30 -8.96 -15.62
CA VAL A 130 13.05 -8.25 -15.94
C VAL A 130 13.29 -7.35 -17.16
N PRO A 131 12.52 -7.48 -18.25
CA PRO A 131 12.61 -6.57 -19.39
C PRO A 131 11.98 -5.21 -19.11
N ASP A 132 12.44 -4.18 -19.81
CA ASP A 132 12.06 -2.79 -19.51
C ASP A 132 10.55 -2.53 -19.66
N ASP A 133 9.94 -3.13 -20.69
CA ASP A 133 8.51 -3.02 -20.98
C ASP A 133 7.61 -3.71 -19.95
N LEU A 134 8.17 -4.56 -19.07
CA LEU A 134 7.43 -5.23 -18.00
C LEU A 134 7.39 -4.41 -16.70
N TYR A 135 8.30 -3.44 -16.52
CA TYR A 135 8.35 -2.61 -15.31
C TYR A 135 7.07 -1.84 -15.01
N PRO A 136 6.37 -1.23 -15.99
CA PRO A 136 5.12 -0.52 -15.72
C PRO A 136 4.09 -1.43 -15.05
N LEU A 137 3.94 -2.66 -15.56
CA LEU A 137 3.01 -3.64 -15.00
C LEU A 137 3.40 -4.08 -13.59
N LEU A 138 4.68 -4.41 -13.38
CA LEU A 138 5.19 -4.79 -12.06
C LEU A 138 5.02 -3.67 -11.03
N ARG A 139 5.28 -2.42 -11.44
CA ARG A 139 5.11 -1.24 -10.57
C ARG A 139 3.65 -1.07 -10.19
N CYS A 140 2.72 -1.17 -11.14
CA CYS A 140 1.29 -1.10 -10.86
C CYS A 140 0.86 -2.17 -9.84
N CYS A 141 1.28 -3.43 -10.03
CA CYS A 141 1.01 -4.51 -9.08
C CYS A 141 1.60 -4.25 -7.69
N SER A 142 2.80 -3.66 -7.62
CA SER A 142 3.45 -3.30 -6.34
C SER A 142 2.77 -2.15 -5.60
N CYS A 143 1.99 -1.32 -6.29
CA CYS A 143 1.23 -0.23 -5.71
C CYS A 143 -0.10 -0.67 -5.10
N ILE A 144 -0.50 -1.94 -5.27
CA ILE A 144 -1.74 -2.44 -4.68
C ILE A 144 -1.54 -2.54 -3.16
N PRO A 145 -2.33 -1.81 -2.35
CA PRO A 145 -2.18 -1.84 -0.90
C PRO A 145 -2.50 -3.25 -0.39
N ILE A 146 -1.60 -3.81 0.42
CA ILE A 146 -1.69 -5.18 0.96
C ILE A 146 -2.52 -5.23 2.27
N SER A 147 -3.07 -4.10 2.72
CA SER A 147 -3.89 -4.05 3.93
C SER A 147 -4.67 -2.75 4.05
N SER A 148 -5.80 -2.79 4.77
CA SER A 148 -6.50 -1.60 5.26
C SER A 148 -5.68 -0.79 6.24
N ALA A 149 -4.57 -1.32 6.77
CA ALA A 149 -3.68 -0.62 7.69
C ALA A 149 -3.13 0.70 7.10
N GLU A 150 -2.85 0.75 5.79
CA GLU A 150 -2.43 1.98 5.11
C GLU A 150 -3.56 3.02 5.09
N CYS A 151 -4.82 2.57 4.93
CA CYS A 151 -5.99 3.45 5.01
C CYS A 151 -6.23 3.94 6.45
N GLU A 152 -6.03 3.08 7.45
CA GLU A 152 -6.14 3.42 8.88
C GLU A 152 -5.08 4.45 9.29
N LEU A 153 -3.85 4.31 8.77
CA LEU A 153 -2.82 5.34 8.87
C LEU A 153 -3.30 6.66 8.27
N GLY A 154 -3.87 6.62 7.06
CA GLY A 154 -4.48 7.78 6.41
C GLY A 154 -5.55 8.45 7.29
N PHE A 155 -6.47 7.68 7.86
CA PHE A 155 -7.50 8.22 8.75
C PHE A 155 -6.92 8.82 10.03
N SER A 156 -5.87 8.20 10.59
CA SER A 156 -5.16 8.76 11.74
C SER A 156 -4.52 10.12 11.41
N GLN A 157 -3.85 10.23 10.25
CA GLN A 157 -3.28 11.50 9.78
C GLN A 157 -4.35 12.55 9.51
N MET A 158 -5.50 12.14 8.95
CA MET A 158 -6.62 13.03 8.70
C MET A 158 -7.18 13.62 10.01
N ASN A 159 -7.24 12.84 11.09
CA ASN A 159 -7.66 13.33 12.40
C ASN A 159 -6.72 14.40 12.99
N LEU A 160 -5.43 14.39 12.63
CA LEU A 160 -4.48 15.44 13.01
C LEU A 160 -4.69 16.74 12.20
N ILE A 161 -5.19 16.62 10.97
CA ILE A 161 -5.50 17.76 10.11
C ILE A 161 -6.82 18.39 10.52
N SER A 162 -7.87 17.56 10.62
CA SER A 162 -9.25 17.94 10.93
C SER A 162 -9.52 17.77 12.41
N THR A 163 -9.16 18.78 13.19
CA THR A 163 -9.40 18.82 14.65
C THR A 163 -10.71 19.54 14.96
N SER A 164 -11.18 19.46 16.21
CA SER A 164 -12.39 20.18 16.66
C SER A 164 -12.31 21.69 16.45
N THR A 165 -11.11 22.27 16.53
CA THR A 165 -10.86 23.68 16.26
C THR A 165 -10.61 23.97 14.77
N ARG A 166 -10.14 22.99 13.99
CA ARG A 166 -9.90 23.08 12.53
C ARG A 166 -10.88 22.22 11.73
N ASN A 167 -12.17 22.33 12.00
CA ASN A 167 -13.22 21.52 11.36
C ASN A 167 -13.87 22.18 10.12
N ARG A 168 -13.47 23.40 9.75
CA ARG A 168 -14.05 24.18 8.61
C ARG A 168 -13.25 24.07 7.31
N LEU A 169 -12.28 23.16 7.22
CA LEU A 169 -11.51 22.96 5.99
C LEU A 169 -12.40 22.33 4.91
N LEU A 170 -12.31 22.86 3.69
CA LEU A 170 -12.94 22.23 2.53
C LEU A 170 -12.27 20.87 2.26
N SER A 171 -13.05 19.91 1.76
CA SER A 171 -12.57 18.55 1.43
C SER A 171 -11.33 18.58 0.53
N ASP A 172 -11.31 19.48 -0.46
CA ASP A 172 -10.15 19.69 -1.33
C ASP A 172 -8.88 20.09 -0.55
N ARG A 173 -9.00 20.96 0.45
CA ARG A 173 -7.86 21.38 1.28
C ARG A 173 -7.40 20.28 2.22
N VAL A 174 -8.33 19.50 2.76
CA VAL A 174 -7.98 18.30 3.55
C VAL A 174 -7.22 17.30 2.70
N SER A 175 -7.66 17.06 1.46
CA SER A 175 -6.99 16.17 0.50
C SER A 175 -5.56 16.61 0.20
N HIS A 176 -5.35 17.91 -0.10
CA HIS A 176 -4.01 18.44 -0.34
C HIS A 176 -3.09 18.29 0.88
N LEU A 177 -3.59 18.58 2.09
CA LEU A 177 -2.83 18.40 3.32
C LEU A 177 -2.51 16.93 3.61
N MET A 178 -3.44 16.02 3.30
CA MET A 178 -3.25 14.58 3.40
C MET A 178 -2.12 14.09 2.48
N ILE A 179 -2.07 14.56 1.23
CA ILE A 179 -0.99 14.24 0.29
C ILE A 179 0.36 14.69 0.87
N ILE A 180 0.44 15.91 1.39
CA ILE A 180 1.68 16.44 2.00
C ILE A 180 2.07 15.61 3.24
N LYS A 181 1.11 15.19 4.07
CA LYS A 181 1.40 14.41 5.28
C LYS A 181 1.82 12.98 4.99
N LEU A 182 1.26 12.34 3.97
CA LEU A 182 1.54 10.94 3.63
C LEU A 182 2.78 10.78 2.73
N HIS A 183 3.00 11.72 1.82
CA HIS A 183 4.04 11.60 0.78
C HIS A 183 5.04 12.75 0.77
N GLY A 184 4.88 13.76 1.64
CA GLY A 184 5.81 14.87 1.72
C GLY A 184 7.17 14.44 2.29
N PRO A 185 8.25 15.14 1.91
CA PRO A 185 9.56 14.92 2.49
C PRO A 185 9.55 15.22 4.00
N PRO A 186 10.38 14.55 4.82
CA PRO A 186 10.64 14.95 6.19
C PRO A 186 11.00 16.43 6.28
N ILE A 187 10.57 17.10 7.35
CA ILE A 187 10.76 18.54 7.53
C ILE A 187 12.23 18.96 7.39
N ASP A 188 13.14 18.13 7.91
CA ASP A 188 14.59 18.38 7.86
C ASP A 188 15.18 18.34 6.45
N SER A 189 14.49 17.65 5.53
CA SER A 189 14.88 17.53 4.12
C SER A 189 14.05 18.41 3.19
N TRP A 190 13.06 19.12 3.74
CA TRP A 190 12.21 19.99 2.95
C TRP A 190 12.91 21.32 2.68
N ASN A 191 13.11 21.64 1.40
CA ASN A 191 13.63 22.93 0.97
C ASN A 191 12.46 23.86 0.57
N PRO A 192 12.09 24.85 1.41
CA PRO A 192 10.98 25.76 1.12
C PRO A 192 11.33 26.81 0.05
N ASP A 193 12.61 27.10 -0.19
CA ASP A 193 13.03 28.23 -1.03
C ASP A 193 12.54 28.12 -2.47
N LYS A 194 12.55 26.90 -3.03
CA LYS A 194 12.07 26.66 -4.40
C LYS A 194 10.60 27.02 -4.53
N TYR A 195 9.79 26.60 -3.56
CA TYR A 195 8.35 26.85 -3.54
C TYR A 195 8.04 28.33 -3.28
N ALA A 196 8.69 28.95 -2.29
CA ALA A 196 8.51 30.36 -1.98
C ALA A 196 8.87 31.26 -3.18
N LYS A 197 9.99 30.99 -3.86
CA LYS A 197 10.40 31.73 -5.07
C LYS A 197 9.49 31.50 -6.27
N SER A 198 8.83 30.34 -6.37
CA SER A 198 7.84 30.09 -7.42
C SER A 198 6.54 30.82 -7.11
N TRP A 199 6.06 30.72 -5.87
CA TRP A 199 4.83 31.35 -5.42
C TRP A 199 4.90 32.88 -5.53
N LEU A 200 6.00 33.50 -5.10
CA LEU A 200 6.21 34.96 -5.23
C LEU A 200 6.31 35.44 -6.68
N ARG A 201 6.66 34.56 -7.63
CA ARG A 201 6.65 34.90 -9.06
C ARG A 201 5.24 34.97 -9.63
N GLU A 202 4.35 34.10 -9.15
CA GLU A 202 2.96 33.99 -9.62
C GLU A 202 1.99 34.86 -8.82
N HIS A 203 2.29 35.11 -7.54
CA HIS A 203 1.44 35.84 -6.61
C HIS A 203 2.21 37.07 -6.13
N HIS A 204 1.79 38.22 -6.64
CA HIS A 204 2.45 39.49 -6.37
C HIS A 204 1.93 40.06 -5.05
N THR A 205 2.82 40.64 -4.27
CA THR A 205 2.45 41.41 -3.10
C THR A 205 1.71 42.68 -3.52
N ALA A 206 0.85 43.21 -2.66
CA ALA A 206 0.10 44.44 -2.94
C ALA A 206 1.03 45.64 -3.28
N ASP A 207 2.28 45.59 -2.81
CA ASP A 207 3.32 46.61 -3.04
C ASP A 207 4.18 46.37 -4.30
N ASP A 208 3.82 45.42 -5.17
CA ASP A 208 4.60 45.15 -6.39
C ASP A 208 4.39 46.24 -7.47
N GLN A 209 5.35 47.17 -7.55
CA GLN A 209 5.37 48.32 -8.46
C GLN A 209 5.37 47.94 -9.97
N ARG A 210 5.56 46.67 -10.33
CA ARG A 210 5.50 46.23 -11.73
C ARG A 210 4.10 46.30 -12.34
N VAL A 211 3.05 46.37 -11.52
CA VAL A 211 1.66 46.51 -11.97
C VAL A 211 1.29 47.97 -12.28
N GLU A 212 1.95 48.95 -11.66
CA GLU A 212 1.68 50.38 -11.91
C GLU A 212 2.08 50.82 -13.32
N ASN A 213 3.16 50.26 -13.87
CA ASN A 213 3.64 50.63 -15.20
C ASN A 213 2.71 50.20 -16.35
N THR A 214 1.85 49.21 -16.13
CA THR A 214 0.89 48.74 -17.15
C THR A 214 -0.39 49.58 -17.20
N ARG A 215 -0.67 50.39 -16.17
CA ARG A 215 -1.83 51.30 -16.12
C ARG A 215 -1.52 52.72 -16.63
N GLY A 216 -0.24 53.10 -16.70
CA GLY A 216 0.19 54.43 -17.18
C GLY A 216 0.31 54.58 -18.70
N THR A 217 0.16 53.52 -19.49
CA THR A 217 0.42 53.53 -20.94
C THR A 217 -0.84 53.66 -21.82
N LYS A 218 -1.95 54.15 -21.27
CA LYS A 218 -3.19 54.42 -22.02
C LYS A 218 -3.63 55.89 -21.94
N LEU A 219 -2.73 56.85 -22.15
CA LEU A 219 -3.10 58.24 -22.45
C LEU A 219 -2.03 58.89 -23.32
N THR A 220 -2.01 58.52 -24.60
CA THR A 220 -1.51 59.34 -25.73
C THR A 220 -2.20 58.86 -26.99
#